data_AF-A0A5C7VPG6-F1
#
_entry.id   AF-A0A5C7VPG6-F1
#
_cell.length_a   1.000
_cell.length_b   1.000
_cell.length_c   1.000
_cell.angle_alpha   90.00
_cell.angle_beta   90.00
_cell.angle_gamma   90.00
#
_symmetry.space_group_name_H-M   'P 1'
#
loop_
_entity.id
_entity.type
_entity.pdbx_description
1 polymer ?
#
loop_
_entity_poly.entity_id
_entity_poly.type
_entity_poly.pdbx_seq_one_letter_code
_entity_poly.pdbx_strand_id
1 'polypeptide(L)' 'YRFNDYSEWEAAGFRDYFNSETICLVEWPEKGGDLLPTADLTIKLQFADMGRFAGIRANTAQGKKCLALLA' A
#
# COMPACT_ATOMS: atom_id res chain seq x y z
N TYR A 1 6.29 6.36 -8.25
CA TYR A 1 6.07 6.84 -9.64
C TYR A 1 7.33 7.36 -10.32
N ARG A 2 8.17 8.16 -9.65
CA ARG A 2 9.33 8.86 -10.27
C ARG A 2 10.67 8.12 -10.17
N PHE A 3 10.82 7.21 -9.22
CA PHE A 3 11.99 6.36 -9.15
C PHE A 3 11.93 5.34 -10.27
N ASN A 4 12.94 5.36 -11.13
CA ASN A 4 13.08 4.44 -12.27
C ASN A 4 14.14 3.37 -11.99
N ASP A 5 14.93 3.52 -10.93
CA ASP A 5 16.00 2.60 -10.55
C ASP A 5 15.77 2.07 -9.12
N TYR A 6 15.94 0.76 -8.95
CA TYR A 6 15.85 0.04 -7.68
C TYR A 6 16.87 0.54 -6.64
N SER A 7 18.06 0.94 -7.08
CA SER A 7 19.15 1.41 -6.22
C SER A 7 18.84 2.74 -5.52
N GLU A 8 18.03 3.61 -6.15
CA GLU A 8 17.61 4.88 -5.56
C GLU A 8 16.66 4.68 -4.36
N TRP A 9 15.82 3.64 -4.40
CA TRP A 9 14.93 3.30 -3.29
C TRP A 9 15.70 2.81 -2.07
N GLU A 10 16.68 1.93 -2.27
CA GLU A 10 17.54 1.44 -1.19
C GLU A 10 18.35 2.59 -0.57
N ALA A 11 18.98 3.43 -1.40
CA ALA A 11 19.78 4.57 -0.93
C ALA A 11 18.96 5.61 -0.15
N ALA A 12 17.65 5.73 -0.42
CA ALA A 12 16.75 6.62 0.29
C ALA A 12 16.29 6.09 1.65
N GLY A 13 16.73 4.90 2.08
CA GLY A 13 16.29 4.28 3.33
C GLY A 13 14.84 3.81 3.28
N PHE A 14 14.32 3.47 2.09
CA PHE A 14 12.91 3.14 1.87
C PHE A 14 12.39 2.02 2.80
N ARG A 15 13.25 1.05 3.13
CA ARG A 15 12.89 -0.08 4.02
C ARG A 15 12.63 0.35 5.46
N ASP A 16 13.30 1.39 5.94
CA ASP A 16 13.22 1.82 7.34
C ASP A 16 11.84 2.36 7.71
N TYR A 17 11.08 2.82 6.71
CA TYR A 17 9.71 3.27 6.89
C TYR A 17 8.72 2.13 7.15
N PHE A 18 9.01 0.89 6.75
CA PHE A 18 8.10 -0.25 6.93
C PHE A 18 8.40 -0.96 8.27
N ASN A 19 7.90 -0.38 9.35
CA ASN A 19 8.08 -0.91 10.71
C ASN A 19 6.73 -0.95 11.46
N SER A 20 6.74 -1.45 12.69
CA SER A 20 5.53 -1.64 13.49
C SER A 20 4.92 -0.34 14.04
N GLU A 21 5.60 0.79 13.91
CA GLU A 21 5.21 2.08 14.50
C GLU A 21 4.68 3.07 13.47
N THR A 22 4.73 2.72 12.18
CA THR A 22 4.33 3.59 11.07
C THR A 22 3.11 3.06 10.33
N ILE A 23 2.37 3.97 9.70
CA ILE A 23 1.37 3.62 8.69
C ILE A 23 1.92 4.06 7.33
N CYS A 24 2.13 3.10 6.43
CA CYS A 24 2.61 3.37 5.08
C CYS A 24 1.44 3.35 4.09
N LEU A 25 1.21 4.47 3.40
CA LEU A 25 0.33 4.54 2.25
C LEU A 25 1.18 4.60 0.98
N VAL A 26 1.04 3.57 0.14
CA VAL A 26 1.85 3.43 -1.07
C VAL A 26 0.96 3.50 -2.30
N GLU A 27 1.16 4.53 -3.10
CA GLU A 27 0.57 4.63 -4.44
C GLU A 27 1.47 3.94 -5.48
N TRP A 28 0.83 3.30 -6.47
CA TRP A 28 1.51 2.51 -7.52
C TRP A 28 2.43 1.42 -6.95
N PRO A 29 1.93 0.54 -6.06
CA PRO A 29 2.75 -0.49 -5.39
C PRO A 29 3.42 -1.44 -6.37
N GLU A 30 2.86 -1.65 -7.56
CA GLU A 30 3.47 -2.45 -8.63
C GLU A 30 4.83 -1.91 -9.10
N LYS A 31 5.13 -0.62 -8.89
CA LYS A 31 6.46 -0.07 -9.16
C LYS A 31 7.49 -0.38 -8.07
N GLY A 32 7.05 -0.70 -6.85
CA GLY A 32 7.92 -1.11 -5.75
C GLY A 32 8.31 -2.58 -5.81
N GLY A 33 7.48 -3.42 -6.44
CA GLY A 33 7.76 -4.85 -6.62
C GLY A 33 8.09 -5.53 -5.28
N ASP A 34 9.15 -6.35 -5.30
CA ASP A 34 9.59 -7.16 -4.14
C ASP A 34 10.21 -6.33 -3.00
N LEU A 35 10.43 -5.02 -3.17
CA LEU A 35 10.87 -4.15 -2.06
C LEU A 35 9.76 -3.88 -1.06
N LEU A 36 8.51 -4.02 -1.48
CA LEU A 36 7.37 -3.77 -0.62
C LEU A 36 7.05 -5.01 0.21
N PRO A 37 6.80 -4.86 1.52
CA PRO A 37 6.19 -5.93 2.28
C PRO A 37 4.76 -6.20 1.76
N THR A 38 4.20 -7.34 2.15
CA THR A 38 2.78 -7.63 1.88
C THR A 38 1.92 -6.56 2.56
N ALA A 39 1.17 -5.79 1.76
CA ALA A 39 0.27 -4.77 2.30
C ALA A 39 -0.86 -5.40 3.11
N ASP A 40 -1.11 -4.88 4.32
CA ASP A 40 -2.24 -5.32 5.16
C ASP A 40 -3.58 -5.12 4.46
N LEU A 41 -3.74 -3.96 3.81
CA LEU A 41 -4.90 -3.57 3.03
C LEU A 41 -4.50 -3.20 1.60
N THR A 42 -5.27 -3.67 0.63
CA THR A 42 -5.21 -3.19 -0.75
C THR A 42 -6.48 -2.42 -1.05
N ILE A 43 -6.33 -1.15 -1.45
CA ILE A 43 -7.43 -0.28 -1.84
C ILE A 43 -7.36 -0.07 -3.35
N LYS A 44 -8.45 -0.36 -4.05
CA LYS A 44 -8.61 -0.07 -5.47
C LYS A 44 -9.70 0.96 -5.65
N LEU A 45 -9.35 2.08 -6.28
CA LEU A 45 -10.29 3.12 -6.64
C LEU A 45 -10.58 3.01 -8.14
N GLN A 46 -11.86 2.94 -8.50
CA GLN A 46 -12.33 2.89 -9.88
C GLN A 46 -13.19 4.11 -10.18
N PHE A 47 -13.08 4.63 -11.40
CA PHE A 47 -13.97 5.69 -11.88
C PHE A 47 -15.42 5.19 -11.91
N ALA A 48 -16.34 6.07 -11.52
CA ALA A 48 -17.78 5.89 -11.64
C ALA A 48 -18.37 7.15 -12.29
N ASP A 49 -19.63 7.10 -12.72
CA ASP A 49 -20.31 8.23 -13.37
C ASP A 49 -20.30 9.49 -12.49
N MET A 50 -20.65 9.33 -11.21
CA MET A 50 -20.47 10.35 -10.17
C MET A 50 -19.67 9.76 -9.00
N GLY A 51 -18.42 10.19 -8.86
CA GLY A 51 -17.55 9.77 -7.76
C GLY A 51 -16.64 8.58 -8.10
N ARG A 52 -16.41 7.69 -7.12
CA ARG A 52 -15.50 6.54 -7.23
C ARG A 52 -16.08 5.32 -6.54
N PHE A 53 -15.84 4.14 -7.12
CA PHE A 53 -15.99 2.89 -6.38
C PHE A 53 -14.68 2.59 -5.65
N ALA A 54 -14.76 2.36 -4.35
CA ALA A 54 -13.64 1.93 -3.53
C ALA A 54 -13.82 0.45 -3.15
N GLY A 55 -12.94 -0.41 -3.67
CA GLY A 55 -12.81 -1.78 -3.23
C GLY A 55 -11.67 -1.91 -2.23
N ILE A 56 -11.94 -2.45 -1.04
CA ILE A 56 -10.93 -2.69 -0.01
C ILE A 56 -10.80 -4.19 0.22
N ARG A 57 -9.57 -4.69 0.18
CA ARG A 57 -9.24 -6.10 0.47
C ARG A 57 -8.23 -6.16 1.60
N ALA A 58 -8.49 -7.01 2.60
CA ALA A 58 -7.52 -7.36 3.62
C ALA A 58 -6.69 -8.57 3.20
N ASN A 59 -5.36 -8.48 3.34
CA ASN A 59 -4.44 -9.57 2.98
C ASN A 59 -3.78 -10.22 4.21
N THR A 60 -3.83 -9.56 5.37
CA THR A 60 -3.22 -10.06 6.62
C THR A 60 -4.26 -10.12 7.74
N ALA A 61 -3.89 -10.73 8.88
CA ALA A 61 -4.73 -10.72 10.07
C ALA A 61 -4.96 -9.29 10.61
N GLN A 62 -3.94 -8.42 10.54
CA GLN A 62 -4.07 -7.03 10.96
C GLN A 62 -5.01 -6.27 10.01
N GLY A 63 -4.85 -6.43 8.70
CA GLY A 63 -5.75 -5.85 7.71
C GLY A 63 -7.21 -6.28 7.91
N LYS A 64 -7.45 -7.54 8.27
CA LYS A 64 -8.82 -8.04 8.56
C LYS A 64 -9.42 -7.33 9.78
N LYS A 65 -8.64 -7.10 10.84
CA LYS A 65 -9.09 -6.33 12.01
C LYS A 65 -9.43 -4.89 11.61
N CYS A 66 -8.58 -4.25 10.81
CA CYS A 66 -8.85 -2.89 10.33
C CYS A 66 -10.12 -2.83 9.48
N LEU A 67 -10.31 -3.77 8.55
CA LEU A 67 -11.48 -3.80 7.68
C LEU A 67 -12.78 -4.06 8.47
N ALA A 68 -12.74 -4.89 9.50
CA ALA A 68 -13.89 -5.17 10.36
C ALA A 68 -14.36 -3.94 11.16
N LEU A 69 -13.48 -2.97 11.43
CA LEU A 69 -13.83 -1.72 12.12
C LEU A 69 -14.48 -0.68 11.19
N LEU A 70 -14.43 -0.88 9.88
CA LEU A 70 -14.99 0.02 8.87
C LEU A 70 -16.41 -0.39 8.42
N ALA A 71 -16.84 -1.60 8.77
CA ALA A 71 -18.15 -2.17 8.45
C ALA A 71 -19.13 -1.94 9.60
#